data_AF-A0A359IKY5-F1
#
_entry.id   AF-A0A359IKY5-F1
#
_cell.length_a   1.000
_cell.length_b   1.000
_cell.length_c   1.000
_cell.angle_alpha   90.00
_cell.angle_beta   90.00
_cell.angle_gamma   90.00
#
_symmetry.space_group_name_H-M   'P 1'
#
loop_
_entity.id
_entity.type
_entity.pdbx_description
1 polymer ?
#
loop_
_entity_poly.entity_id
_entity_poly.type
_entity_poly.pdbx_seq_one_letter_code
_entity_poly.pdbx_strand_id
1 'polypeptide(L)' 'EGKIEGLAIGIEEGRKAEKIQVAKNMIDKGFDIETIKIVTCLSDKEIEEI' A
#
# COMPACT_ATOMS: atom_id res chain seq x y z
N GLU A 1 -4.28 15.50 -24.16
CA GLU A 1 -4.25 15.57 -22.68
C GLU A 1 -4.36 14.20 -22.01
N GLY A 2 -5.20 13.25 -22.46
CA GLY A 2 -5.39 11.95 -21.79
C GLY A 2 -4.19 11.00 -21.59
N LYS A 3 -3.04 11.23 -22.25
CA LYS A 3 -1.83 10.39 -22.03
C LYS A 3 -1.13 10.71 -20.70
N ILE A 4 -1.21 11.96 -20.23
CA ILE A 4 -0.58 12.38 -18.97
C ILE A 4 -1.42 11.89 -17.78
N GLU A 5 -2.74 12.02 -17.87
CA GLU A 5 -3.69 11.53 -16.86
C GLU A 5 -3.60 10.01 -16.69
N GLY A 6 -3.57 9.26 -17.80
CA GLY A 6 -3.43 7.80 -17.73
C GLY A 6 -2.12 7.32 -17.09
N LEU A 7 -1.02 8.05 -17.31
CA LEU A 7 0.27 7.73 -16.68
C LEU A 7 0.25 8.03 -15.18
N ALA A 8 -0.35 9.15 -14.77
CA ALA A 8 -0.46 9.52 -13.36
C ALA A 8 -1.29 8.49 -12.58
N ILE A 9 -2.44 8.07 -13.12
CA ILE A 9 -3.30 7.03 -12.54
C ILE A 9 -2.53 5.70 -12.42
N GLY A 10 -1.82 5.28 -13.46
CA GLY A 10 -1.03 4.04 -13.43
C GLY A 10 0.09 4.04 -12.38
N ILE A 11 0.76 5.19 -12.19
CA ILE A 11 1.80 5.35 -11.17
C ILE A 11 1.18 5.29 -9.76
N GLU A 12 0.03 5.91 -9.56
CA GLU A 12 -0.67 5.91 -8.27
C GLU A 12 -1.15 4.51 -7.89
N GLU A 13 -1.78 3.79 -8.82
CA GLU A 13 -2.20 2.40 -8.63
C GLU A 13 -1.01 1.48 -8.34
N GLY A 14 0.10 1.64 -9.07
CA GLY A 14 1.32 0.87 -8.83
C GLY A 14 1.90 1.10 -7.43
N ARG A 15 1.97 2.35 -6.99
CA ARG A 15 2.44 2.71 -5.64
C ARG A 15 1.53 2.14 -4.56
N LYS A 16 0.21 2.14 -4.78
CA LYS A 16 -0.75 1.56 -3.83
C LYS A 16 -0.61 0.05 -3.74
N ALA A 17 -0.48 -0.64 -4.88
CA ALA A 17 -0.26 -2.08 -4.93
C ALA A 17 1.03 -2.50 -4.21
N GLU A 18 2.12 -1.74 -4.38
CA GLU A 18 3.39 -2.00 -3.70
C GLU A 18 3.26 -1.91 -2.17
N LYS A 19 2.60 -0.86 -1.66
CA LYS A 19 2.35 -0.70 -0.22
C LYS A 19 1.55 -1.86 0.37
N ILE A 20 0.51 -2.31 -0.34
CA ILE A 20 -0.30 -3.46 0.07
C ILE A 20 0.54 -4.74 0.10
N GLN A 21 1.40 -4.95 -0.90
CA GLN A 21 2.26 -6.14 -0.94
C GLN A 21 3.30 -6.14 0.18
N VAL A 22 3.88 -4.98 0.50
CA VAL A 22 4.78 -4.83 1.66
C VAL A 22 4.04 -5.12 2.96
N ALA A 23 2.84 -4.55 3.16
CA ALA A 23 2.02 -4.81 4.34
C ALA A 23 1.68 -6.30 4.50
N LYS A 24 1.25 -6.98 3.43
CA LYS A 24 1.00 -8.44 3.42
C LYS A 24 2.20 -9.23 3.91
N ASN A 25 3.37 -8.97 3.34
CA ASN A 25 4.60 -9.67 3.73
C ASN A 25 4.98 -9.42 5.19
N MET A 26 4.68 -8.23 5.73
CA MET A 26 4.93 -7.91 7.14
C MET A 26 3.93 -8.61 8.07
N ILE A 27 2.65 -8.68 7.70
CA ILE A 27 1.64 -9.46 8.44
C ILE A 27 2.05 -10.93 8.49
N ASP A 28 2.45 -11.51 7.36
CA ASP A 28 2.90 -12.91 7.28
C ASP A 28 4.13 -13.20 8.14
N LYS A 29 4.96 -12.18 8.39
CA LYS A 29 6.13 -12.23 9.26
C LYS A 29 5.81 -11.95 10.74
N GLY A 30 4.56 -11.61 11.07
CA GLY A 30 4.09 -11.36 12.43
C GLY A 30 4.47 -9.99 12.99
N PHE A 31 4.68 -8.97 12.13
CA PHE A 31 4.84 -7.60 12.60
C PHE A 31 3.51 -7.05 13.13
N ASP A 32 3.58 -6.18 14.14
CA ASP A 32 2.40 -5.50 14.67
C ASP A 32 1.87 -4.42 13.72
N ILE A 33 0.59 -4.09 13.87
CA ILE A 33 -0.12 -3.14 13.02
C ILE A 33 0.52 -1.74 13.08
N GLU A 34 1.01 -1.30 14.23
CA GLU A 34 1.62 0.03 14.38
C GLU A 34 2.92 0.14 13.56
N THR A 35 3.77 -0.88 13.61
CA THR A 35 4.97 -1.00 12.76
C THR A 35 4.61 -1.01 11.28
N ILE A 36 3.59 -1.78 10.88
CA ILE A 36 3.16 -1.86 9.47
C ILE A 36 2.67 -0.50 8.97
N LYS A 37 1.92 0.24 9.79
CA LYS A 37 1.45 1.60 9.47
C LYS A 37 2.59 2.57 9.25
N ILE A 38 3.59 2.54 10.14
CA ILE A 38 4.75 3.44 10.04
C ILE A 38 5.51 3.18 8.72
N VAL A 39 5.69 1.91 8.35
CA VAL A 39 6.46 1.53 7.16
C VAL A 39 5.70 1.78 5.86
N THR A 40 4.41 1.43 5.81
CA THR A 40 3.62 1.46 4.57
C THR A 40 2.81 2.75 4.38
N CYS A 41 2.66 3.52 5.46
CA CYS A 41 1.75 4.67 5.57
C CYS A 41 0.30 4.32 5.23
N LEU A 42 -0.11 3.06 5.44
CA LEU A 42 -1.50 2.65 5.37
C LEU A 42 -2.23 2.98 6.67
N SER A 43 -3.54 3.12 6.61
CA SER A 43 -4.41 3.24 7.77
C SER A 43 -4.68 1.88 8.43
N ASP A 44 -5.16 1.88 9.69
CA ASP A 44 -5.55 0.64 10.37
C ASP A 44 -6.57 -0.14 9.53
N LYS A 45 -7.57 0.56 8.97
CA LYS A 45 -8.61 -0.05 8.13
C LYS A 45 -8.04 -0.72 6.88
N GLU A 46 -7.11 -0.05 6.19
CA GLU A 46 -6.47 -0.63 5.01
C GLU A 46 -5.66 -1.87 5.36
N ILE A 47 -5.08 -1.94 6.56
CA ILE A 47 -4.32 -3.11 7.03
C ILE A 47 -5.25 -4.23 7.50
N GLU A 48 -6.39 -3.91 8.10
CA GLU A 48 -7.42 -4.89 8.50
C GLU A 48 -8.14 -5.51 7.30
N GLU A 49 -8.20 -4.81 6.17
CA GLU A 49 -8.82 -5.28 4.92
C GLU A 49 -7.88 -6.12 4.03
N ILE A 50 -6.61 -6.25 4.40
CA ILE A 50 -5.56 -6.98 3.66
C ILE A 50 -5.69 -8.49 3.78
#